data_AF-A0A2N3D8D7-F1
#
_entry.id   AF-A0A2N3D8D7-F1
#
_cell.length_a   1.000
_cell.length_b   1.000
_cell.length_c   1.000
_cell.angle_alpha   90.00
_cell.angle_beta   90.00
_cell.angle_gamma   90.00
#
_symmetry.space_group_name_H-M   'P 1'
#
loop_
_entity.id
_entity.type
_entity.pdbx_description
1 polymer ?
#
loop_
_entity_poly.entity_id
_entity_poly.type
_entity_poly.pdbx_seq_one_letter_code
_entity_poly.pdbx_strand_id
1 'polypeptide(L)'
;MQVSFDDAVIVRMLDEFPLATEDGLEDRDGLVPHHFAYRVEGDPFLAAQSETWREVYGPLQHYRFITGAGCLDVVANGVPRFAIITSDVR
;
A
#
# COMPACT_ATOMS: atom_id res chain seq x y z
N MET A 1 -8.81 12.23 -4.60
CA MET A 1 -7.81 11.37 -5.26
C MET A 1 -8.37 9.95 -5.27
N GLN A 2 -8.28 9.25 -6.39
CA GLN A 2 -8.63 7.85 -6.55
C GLN A 2 -7.38 7.08 -6.92
N VAL A 3 -7.23 5.90 -6.31
CA VAL A 3 -6.21 4.91 -6.63
C VAL A 3 -6.92 3.66 -7.13
N SER A 4 -6.44 3.06 -8.23
CA SER A 4 -7.02 1.84 -8.80
C SER A 4 -5.95 0.84 -9.24
N PHE A 5 -6.29 -0.45 -9.13
CA PHE A 5 -5.53 -1.58 -9.66
C PHE A 5 -6.44 -2.36 -10.62
N ASP A 6 -5.86 -3.00 -11.64
CA ASP A 6 -6.62 -3.78 -12.63
C ASP A 6 -6.91 -5.20 -12.16
N ASP A 7 -6.02 -5.75 -11.33
CA ASP A 7 -6.05 -7.14 -10.90
C ASP A 7 -6.58 -7.29 -9.47
N ALA A 8 -6.75 -8.55 -9.05
CA ALA A 8 -7.08 -8.89 -7.67
C ALA A 8 -6.03 -8.31 -6.71
N VAL A 9 -6.52 -7.71 -5.63
CA VAL A 9 -5.67 -7.12 -4.59
C VAL A 9 -5.98 -7.72 -3.23
N ILE A 10 -4.96 -7.77 -2.38
CA ILE A 10 -5.13 -7.97 -0.94
C ILE A 10 -4.86 -6.63 -0.26
N VAL A 11 -5.74 -6.23 0.65
CA VAL A 11 -5.65 -4.96 1.36
C VAL A 11 -5.58 -5.16 2.86
N ARG A 12 -4.80 -4.34 3.54
CA ARG A 12 -4.74 -4.23 5.01
C ARG A 12 -4.83 -2.76 5.39
N MET A 13 -5.86 -2.41 6.15
CA MET A 13 -6.01 -1.07 6.75
C MET A 13 -5.36 -1.07 8.12
N LEU A 14 -4.53 -0.07 8.38
CA LEU A 14 -3.85 0.17 9.64
C LEU A 14 -4.14 1.60 10.08
N ASP A 15 -4.47 1.78 11.36
CA ASP A 15 -4.44 3.12 11.95
C ASP A 15 -2.97 3.59 12.07
N GLU A 16 -2.74 4.89 12.22
CA GLU A 16 -1.37 5.46 12.32
C GLU A 16 -0.58 4.90 13.52
N PHE A 17 -1.27 4.54 14.61
CA PHE A 17 -0.67 3.96 15.81
C PHE A 17 0.02 2.61 15.56
N PRO A 18 -0.66 1.59 14.97
CA PRO A 18 -0.02 0.32 14.61
C PRO A 18 1.22 0.47 13.71
N LEU A 19 1.15 1.35 12.70
CA LEU A 19 2.25 1.51 11.74
C LEU A 19 3.55 1.96 12.42
N ALA A 20 3.44 2.86 13.41
CA ALA A 20 4.59 3.37 14.19
C ALA A 20 5.26 2.30 15.08
N THR A 21 4.61 1.15 15.30
CA THR A 21 5.11 0.07 16.15
C THR A 21 5.56 -1.18 15.40
N GLU A 22 5.13 -1.35 14.14
CA GLU A 22 5.55 -2.47 13.28
C GLU A 22 6.95 -2.25 12.68
N ASP A 23 7.29 -1.00 12.34
CA ASP A 23 8.58 -0.63 11.72
C ASP A 23 9.39 0.29 12.63
N GLY A 24 10.68 0.00 12.83
CA GLY A 24 11.59 0.96 13.46
C GLY A 24 11.73 2.22 12.60
N LEU A 25 11.87 3.40 13.21
CA LEU A 25 12.13 4.64 12.45
C LEU A 25 13.40 4.54 11.59
N GLU A 26 14.35 3.71 12.01
CA GLU A 26 15.61 3.43 11.31
C GLU A 26 15.43 2.56 10.06
N ASP A 27 14.30 1.86 9.92
CA ASP A 27 14.00 0.96 8.79
C ASP A 27 13.27 1.69 7.63
N ARG A 28 12.98 3.00 7.80
CA ARG A 28 12.18 3.80 6.86
C ARG A 28 13.04 4.69 5.97
N ASP A 29 13.70 4.07 5.01
CA ASP A 29 14.42 4.79 3.96
C ASP A 29 13.47 5.27 2.84
N GLY A 30 13.74 6.47 2.29
CA GLY A 30 13.04 6.97 1.12
C GLY A 30 11.69 7.67 1.36
N LEU A 31 11.33 7.96 2.62
CA LEU A 31 10.17 8.80 2.92
C LEU A 31 10.40 10.25 2.46
N VAL A 32 9.51 10.73 1.58
CA VAL A 32 9.57 12.10 1.05
C VAL A 32 8.40 12.90 1.61
N PRO A 33 8.64 14.09 2.18
CA PRO A 33 7.55 14.97 2.60
C PRO A 33 6.53 15.18 1.49
N HIS A 34 5.25 15.26 1.87
CA HIS A 34 4.12 15.48 0.96
C HIS A 34 3.89 14.37 -0.09
N HIS A 35 4.48 13.19 0.10
CA HIS A 35 4.12 11.98 -0.65
C HIS A 35 3.26 11.06 0.19
N PHE A 36 2.26 10.46 -0.44
CA PHE A 36 1.29 9.60 0.23
C PHE A 36 1.32 8.15 -0.27
N ALA A 37 2.07 7.84 -1.34
CA ALA A 37 2.09 6.52 -1.96
C ALA A 37 3.53 6.04 -2.11
N TYR A 38 3.80 4.82 -1.63
CA TYR A 38 5.13 4.23 -1.59
C TYR A 38 5.06 2.78 -2.08
N ARG A 39 6.10 2.33 -2.79
CA ARG A 39 6.35 0.90 -2.97
C ARG A 39 7.20 0.44 -1.80
N VAL A 40 6.80 -0.67 -1.17
CA VAL A 40 7.47 -1.22 -0.01
C VAL A 40 8.18 -2.51 -0.41
N GLU A 41 9.41 -2.67 0.07
CA GLU A 41 10.25 -3.83 -0.17
C GLU A 41 10.66 -4.43 1.17
N GLY A 42 10.69 -5.76 1.28
CA GLY A 42 11.14 -6.46 2.50
C GLY A 42 10.11 -6.56 3.64
N ASP A 43 8.97 -5.87 3.55
CA ASP A 43 7.92 -5.93 4.58
C ASP A 43 7.27 -7.34 4.67
N PRO A 44 7.05 -7.87 5.89
CA PRO A 44 6.47 -9.20 6.09
C PRO A 44 5.06 -9.39 5.52
N PHE A 45 4.30 -8.32 5.30
CA PHE A 45 2.92 -8.38 4.85
C PHE A 45 2.78 -9.09 3.50
N LEU A 46 3.67 -8.81 2.55
CA LEU A 46 3.69 -9.51 1.26
C LEU A 46 4.09 -10.99 1.44
N ALA A 47 5.11 -11.23 2.26
CA ALA A 47 5.63 -12.58 2.49
C ALA A 47 4.62 -13.49 3.20
N ALA A 48 3.77 -12.92 4.05
CA ALA A 48 2.74 -13.61 4.82
C ALA A 48 1.53 -14.05 3.98
N GLN A 49 1.38 -13.56 2.74
CA GLN A 49 0.30 -14.00 1.85
C GLN A 49 0.51 -15.45 1.41
N SER A 50 -0.59 -16.17 1.18
CA SER A 50 -0.54 -17.60 0.86
C SER A 50 0.31 -17.86 -0.40
N GLU A 51 1.09 -18.94 -0.35
CA GLU A 51 1.97 -19.34 -1.46
C GLU A 51 1.18 -19.52 -2.77
N THR A 52 0.07 -20.25 -2.73
CA THR A 52 -0.80 -20.46 -3.89
C THR A 52 -1.30 -19.16 -4.52
N TRP A 53 -1.69 -18.17 -3.70
CA TRP A 53 -2.15 -16.89 -4.24
C TRP A 53 -1.00 -16.13 -4.90
N ARG A 54 0.19 -16.16 -4.28
CA ARG A 54 1.40 -15.55 -4.83
C ARG A 54 1.84 -16.20 -6.14
N GLU A 55 1.65 -17.51 -6.30
CA GLU A 55 1.93 -18.24 -7.54
C GLU A 55 0.93 -17.90 -8.65
N VAL A 56 -0.37 -17.85 -8.33
CA VAL A 56 -1.43 -17.61 -9.32
C VAL A 56 -1.44 -16.16 -9.80
N TYR A 57 -1.25 -15.20 -8.88
CA TYR A 57 -1.35 -13.77 -9.17
C TYR A 57 0.01 -13.07 -9.23
N GLY A 58 1.13 -13.81 -9.15
CA GLY A 58 2.47 -13.25 -9.30
C GLY A 58 2.74 -12.65 -10.69
N PRO A 59 3.68 -11.69 -10.82
CA PRO A 59 4.50 -11.11 -9.77
C PRO A 59 3.77 -10.04 -8.94
N LEU A 60 3.92 -10.10 -7.62
CA LEU A 60 3.23 -9.19 -6.69
C LEU A 60 4.15 -8.09 -6.17
N GLN A 61 3.58 -6.91 -5.96
CA GLN A 61 4.22 -5.75 -5.34
C GLN A 61 3.39 -5.29 -4.14
N HIS A 62 4.09 -4.75 -3.13
CA HIS A 62 3.46 -4.14 -1.96
C HIS A 62 3.53 -2.62 -2.09
N TYR A 63 2.37 -1.98 -1.97
CA TYR A 63 2.21 -0.53 -1.92
C TYR A 63 1.66 -0.11 -0.57
N ARG A 64 2.17 1.01 -0.06
CA ARG A 64 1.71 1.64 1.17
C ARG A 64 1.20 3.04 0.87
N PHE A 65 -0.06 3.29 1.22
CA PHE A 65 -0.70 4.59 1.09
C PHE A 65 -0.89 5.21 2.46
N ILE A 66 -0.20 6.31 2.73
CA ILE A 66 -0.21 7.00 4.04
C ILE A 66 -1.00 8.28 3.91
N THR A 67 -2.08 8.39 4.67
CA THR A 67 -2.89 9.60 4.81
C THR A 67 -2.78 10.11 6.24
N GLY A 68 -3.23 11.35 6.51
CA GLY A 68 -3.22 11.89 7.88
C GLY A 68 -4.24 11.27 8.85
N ALA A 69 -4.89 10.17 8.46
CA ALA A 69 -5.85 9.44 9.30
C ALA A 69 -5.57 7.93 9.36
N GLY A 70 -4.56 7.45 8.64
CA GLY A 70 -4.28 6.02 8.55
C GLY A 70 -3.47 5.62 7.34
N CYS A 71 -3.15 4.34 7.33
CA CYS A 71 -2.31 3.69 6.34
C CYS A 71 -3.05 2.53 5.67
N LEU A 72 -2.91 2.40 4.36
CA LEU A 72 -3.45 1.29 3.59
C LEU A 72 -2.31 0.57 2.88
N ASP A 73 -2.09 -0.69 3.26
CA ASP A 73 -1.22 -1.60 2.53
C ASP A 73 -2.02 -2.34 1.48
N VAL A 74 -1.47 -2.42 0.27
CA VAL A 74 -2.04 -3.13 -0.86
C VAL A 74 -0.99 -4.04 -1.47
N VAL A 75 -1.32 -5.32 -1.62
CA VAL A 75 -0.54 -6.27 -2.43
C VAL A 75 -1.29 -6.51 -3.73
N ALA A 76 -0.62 -6.28 -4.86
CA ALA A 76 -1.22 -6.37 -6.19
C ALA A 76 -0.22 -6.84 -7.24
N ASN A 77 -0.74 -7.45 -8.32
CA ASN A 77 -0.01 -7.57 -9.57
C ASN A 77 -0.15 -6.24 -10.35
N GLY A 78 0.98 -5.65 -10.75
CA GLY A 78 0.99 -4.36 -11.45
C GLY A 78 1.14 -3.12 -10.57
N VAL A 79 0.96 -1.94 -11.20
CA VAL A 79 1.20 -0.62 -10.61
C VAL A 79 -0.10 0.16 -10.44
N PRO A 80 -0.24 0.96 -9.36
CA PRO A 80 -1.44 1.76 -9.13
C PRO A 80 -1.59 2.83 -10.22
N ARG A 81 -2.84 3.07 -10.64
CA ARG A 81 -3.21 4.28 -11.39
C ARG A 81 -3.83 5.31 -10.46
N PHE A 82 -3.56 6.57 -10.76
CA PHE A 82 -4.01 7.71 -9.97
C PHE A 82 -4.93 8.61 -10.80
N ALA A 83 -6.03 9.05 -10.21
CA ALA A 83 -6.94 10.02 -10.81
C ALA A 83 -7.41 11.04 -9.78
N ILE A 84 -7.49 12.31 -10.17
CA ILE A 84 -8.14 13.34 -9.37
C ILE A 84 -9.63 13.29 -9.69
N ILE A 85 -10.44 12.80 -8.74
CA ILE A 85 -11.90 12.95 -8.83
C ILE A 85 -12.26 14.34 -8.32
N THR A 86 -12.90 15.14 -9.16
CA THR A 86 -13.60 16.35 -8.73
C THR A 86 -14.96 15.94 -8.17
N SER A 87 -15.19 16.21 -6.90
CA SER A 87 -16.53 16.08 -6.32
C SER A 87 -17.37 17.25 -6.84
N ASP A 88 -18.41 16.99 -7.64
CA ASP A 88 -19.52 17.93 -7.73
C ASP A 88 -20.24 17.88 -6.38
N VAL A 89 -19.96 18.85 -5.53
CA VAL A 89 -20.73 19.10 -4.31
C VAL A 89 -22.10 19.59 -4.78
N ARG A 90 -23.12 18.72 -4.67
CA ARG A 90 -24.53 19.13 -4.69
C ARG A 90 -25.00 19.37 -3.26
#